data_AF-A0AAN4SGY0-F1
#
_entry.id   AF-A0AAN4SGY0-F1
#
_cell.length_a   1.000
_cell.length_b   1.000
_cell.length_c   1.000
_cell.angle_alpha   90.00
_cell.angle_beta   90.00
_cell.angle_gamma   90.00
#
_symmetry.space_group_name_H-M   'P 1'
#
loop_
_entity.id
_entity.type
_entity.pdbx_description
1 polymer ?
#
loop_
_entity_poly.entity_id
_entity_poly.type
_entity_poly.pdbx_seq_one_letter_code
_entity_poly.pdbx_strand_id
1 'polypeptide(L)'
;MKKLIVLTCTLSLLTACGDSIEKKAGEKLAAARAAFEHNDYNEAKLQIDSIKILYPKAFDTRKEGIKLMQQVELKEQQESLVYLDSMLQVKQKEFEAIKNKYTFEKNEEYQKIGNYFWPTQTVEKNLHRSFLRFQVNEQGVMTLTSIYCGPSNIHHVAVKVIAPDGSFAETPASNDSYETTDLGEKIEKADYKMGEDGNVLSFLYMNRDKKNIRVEYLGERKFSTTMTPSDREALVGTYELAKLLSSIRQIQQEKEEANLKIEFVKRKMEQKAQEEAAEK
;
A
#
# COMPACT_ATOMS: atom_id res chain seq x y z
N MET A 1 28.11 -44.06 -81.82
CA MET A 1 28.48 -43.95 -80.40
C MET A 1 28.65 -42.49 -80.02
N LYS A 2 27.82 -41.97 -79.10
CA LYS A 2 28.16 -40.97 -78.08
C LYS A 2 26.90 -40.69 -77.25
N LYS A 3 26.88 -41.24 -76.04
CA LYS A 3 25.89 -40.94 -74.99
C LYS A 3 26.30 -39.62 -74.35
N LEU A 4 25.37 -38.70 -74.12
CA LEU A 4 25.57 -37.62 -73.15
C LEU A 4 24.35 -37.61 -72.22
N ILE A 5 24.61 -37.98 -70.98
CA ILE A 5 23.67 -38.06 -69.87
C ILE A 5 23.51 -36.65 -69.31
N VAL A 6 22.29 -36.13 -69.29
CA VAL A 6 21.92 -34.90 -68.58
C VAL A 6 21.59 -35.28 -67.15
N LEU A 7 22.39 -34.81 -66.19
CA LEU A 7 22.16 -34.96 -64.75
C LEU A 7 21.35 -33.74 -64.26
N THR A 8 20.04 -33.89 -64.12
CA THR A 8 19.18 -32.90 -63.45
C THR A 8 19.29 -33.10 -61.95
N CYS A 9 19.95 -32.16 -61.27
CA CYS A 9 20.00 -32.08 -59.82
C CYS A 9 18.79 -31.28 -59.31
N THR A 10 17.72 -31.97 -58.90
CA THR A 10 16.58 -31.36 -58.20
C THR A 10 16.99 -31.03 -56.77
N LEU A 11 17.28 -29.76 -56.52
CA LEU A 11 17.44 -29.20 -55.19
C LEU A 11 16.06 -28.76 -54.67
N SER A 12 15.34 -29.65 -53.99
CA SER A 12 14.07 -29.33 -53.34
C SER A 12 14.03 -29.95 -51.95
N LEU A 13 14.70 -29.31 -51.00
CA LEU A 13 14.63 -29.57 -49.57
C LEU A 13 14.91 -28.24 -48.87
N LEU A 14 13.89 -27.50 -48.44
CA LEU A 14 14.03 -26.46 -47.37
C LEU A 14 12.72 -25.87 -46.80
N THR A 15 11.54 -26.50 -46.91
CA THR A 15 10.29 -25.93 -46.33
C THR A 15 9.68 -26.72 -45.14
N ALA A 16 10.14 -27.93 -44.82
CA ALA A 16 9.42 -28.79 -43.86
C ALA A 16 9.67 -28.50 -42.36
N CYS A 17 10.65 -27.68 -41.98
CA CYS A 17 10.91 -27.39 -40.56
C CYS A 17 9.99 -26.32 -39.96
N GLY A 18 9.45 -25.41 -40.78
CA GLY A 18 8.60 -24.30 -40.33
C GLY A 18 7.23 -24.77 -39.81
N ASP A 19 6.54 -25.62 -40.57
CA ASP A 19 5.21 -26.14 -40.21
C ASP A 19 5.21 -26.94 -38.91
N SER A 20 6.32 -27.62 -38.60
CA SER A 20 6.46 -28.37 -37.35
C SER A 20 6.58 -27.48 -36.12
N ILE A 21 7.15 -26.28 -36.28
CA ILE A 21 7.36 -25.31 -35.19
C ILE A 21 6.05 -24.58 -34.89
N GLU A 22 5.35 -24.13 -35.93
CA GLU A 22 4.03 -23.51 -35.78
C GLU A 22 3.03 -24.46 -35.12
N LYS A 23 3.01 -25.74 -35.51
CA LYS A 23 2.12 -26.73 -34.89
C LYS A 23 2.35 -26.88 -33.38
N LYS A 24 3.61 -27.01 -32.95
CA LYS A 24 3.95 -27.16 -31.52
C LYS A 24 3.67 -25.89 -30.72
N ALA A 25 3.89 -24.72 -31.32
CA ALA A 25 3.49 -23.45 -30.72
C ALA A 25 1.96 -23.37 -30.60
N GLY A 26 1.23 -23.83 -31.61
CA GLY A 26 -0.24 -23.86 -31.63
C GLY A 26 -0.84 -24.72 -30.51
N GLU A 27 -0.21 -25.85 -30.17
CA GLU A 27 -0.60 -26.67 -29.01
C GLU A 27 -0.50 -25.89 -27.69
N LYS A 28 0.58 -25.10 -27.52
CA LYS A 28 0.74 -24.21 -26.36
C LYS A 28 -0.28 -23.09 -26.35
N LEU A 29 -0.61 -22.51 -27.51
CA LEU A 29 -1.64 -21.48 -27.60
C LEU A 29 -3.03 -22.03 -27.27
N ALA A 30 -3.34 -23.25 -27.70
CA ALA A 30 -4.58 -23.93 -27.34
C ALA A 30 -4.68 -24.18 -25.84
N ALA A 31 -3.57 -24.63 -25.20
CA ALA A 31 -3.50 -24.77 -23.76
C ALA A 31 -3.70 -23.43 -23.02
N ALA A 32 -3.09 -22.34 -23.52
CA ALA A 32 -3.28 -21.00 -22.97
C ALA A 32 -4.74 -20.53 -23.05
N ARG A 33 -5.42 -20.79 -24.18
CA ARG A 33 -6.85 -20.45 -24.36
C ARG A 33 -7.72 -21.25 -23.40
N ALA A 34 -7.47 -22.55 -23.28
CA ALA A 34 -8.19 -23.40 -22.34
C ALA A 34 -8.00 -22.95 -20.88
N ALA A 35 -6.78 -22.60 -20.48
CA ALA A 35 -6.51 -22.04 -19.15
C ALA A 35 -7.27 -20.72 -18.94
N PHE A 36 -7.26 -19.84 -19.93
CA PHE A 36 -7.99 -18.57 -19.88
C PHE A 36 -9.51 -18.75 -19.74
N GLU A 37 -10.11 -19.70 -20.46
CA GLU A 37 -11.53 -20.05 -20.36
C GLU A 37 -11.92 -20.56 -18.95
N HIS A 38 -10.99 -21.18 -18.24
CA HIS A 38 -11.17 -21.63 -16.86
C HIS A 38 -10.76 -20.59 -15.81
N ASN A 39 -10.46 -19.35 -16.23
CA ASN A 39 -9.92 -18.27 -15.38
C ASN A 39 -8.58 -18.59 -14.69
N ASP A 40 -7.82 -19.55 -15.20
CA ASP A 40 -6.45 -19.80 -14.76
C ASP A 40 -5.49 -18.87 -15.50
N TYR A 41 -5.47 -17.61 -15.05
CA TYR A 41 -4.66 -16.56 -15.68
C TYR A 41 -3.15 -16.82 -15.57
N ASN A 42 -2.72 -17.45 -14.48
CA ASN A 42 -1.31 -17.78 -14.27
C ASN A 42 -0.85 -18.84 -15.28
N GLU A 43 -1.62 -19.91 -15.45
CA GLU A 43 -1.31 -20.95 -16.44
C GLU A 43 -1.41 -20.40 -17.87
N ALA A 44 -2.41 -19.58 -18.17
CA ALA A 44 -2.55 -18.93 -19.48
C ALA A 44 -1.30 -18.11 -19.83
N LYS A 45 -0.82 -17.26 -18.89
CA LYS A 45 0.40 -16.46 -19.06
C LYS A 45 1.64 -17.34 -19.26
N LEU A 46 1.79 -18.39 -18.45
CA LEU A 46 2.92 -19.31 -18.51
C LEU A 46 3.00 -20.03 -19.87
N GLN A 47 1.87 -20.48 -20.40
CA GLN A 47 1.83 -21.10 -21.72
C GLN A 47 2.14 -20.08 -22.83
N ILE A 48 1.69 -18.82 -22.72
CA ILE A 48 2.02 -17.78 -23.70
C ILE A 48 3.51 -17.41 -23.65
N ASP A 49 4.10 -17.26 -22.47
CA ASP A 49 5.52 -17.01 -22.30
C ASP A 49 6.37 -18.16 -22.86
N SER A 50 5.89 -19.40 -22.70
CA SER A 50 6.51 -20.58 -23.33
C SER A 50 6.52 -20.47 -24.86
N ILE A 51 5.47 -19.94 -25.50
CA ILE A 51 5.45 -19.69 -26.96
C ILE A 51 6.56 -18.72 -27.34
N LYS A 52 6.67 -17.60 -26.61
CA LYS A 52 7.67 -16.54 -26.85
C LYS A 52 9.10 -17.06 -26.71
N ILE A 53 9.37 -17.92 -25.72
CA ILE A 53 10.71 -18.44 -25.40
C ILE A 53 11.09 -19.61 -26.30
N LEU A 54 10.21 -20.61 -26.42
CA LEU A 54 10.54 -21.90 -27.05
C LEU A 54 10.34 -21.88 -28.57
N TYR A 55 9.44 -21.03 -29.08
CA TYR A 55 9.07 -21.00 -30.50
C TYR A 55 9.19 -19.59 -31.11
N PRO A 56 10.38 -18.95 -31.07
CA PRO A 56 10.57 -17.58 -31.54
C PRO A 56 10.26 -17.37 -33.03
N LYS A 57 10.31 -18.43 -33.85
CA LYS A 57 10.01 -18.41 -35.30
C LYS A 57 8.54 -18.71 -35.65
N ALA A 58 7.70 -19.04 -34.66
CA ALA A 58 6.26 -19.24 -34.87
C ALA A 58 5.54 -17.89 -34.88
N PHE A 59 5.74 -17.10 -35.93
CA PHE A 59 5.32 -15.70 -35.98
C PHE A 59 3.80 -15.53 -35.86
N ASP A 60 3.01 -16.39 -36.49
CA ASP A 60 1.55 -16.28 -36.49
C ASP A 60 1.00 -16.66 -35.12
N THR A 61 1.45 -17.79 -34.57
CA THR A 61 1.07 -18.21 -33.21
C THR A 61 1.53 -17.19 -32.17
N ARG A 62 2.72 -16.58 -32.33
CA ARG A 62 3.19 -15.53 -31.42
C ARG A 62 2.31 -14.28 -31.50
N LYS A 63 1.88 -13.86 -32.68
CA LYS A 63 0.98 -12.71 -32.85
C LYS A 63 -0.34 -12.95 -32.09
N GLU A 64 -0.91 -14.14 -32.24
CA GLU A 64 -2.13 -14.54 -31.51
C GLU A 64 -1.90 -14.72 -30.01
N GLY A 65 -0.75 -15.25 -29.59
CA GLY A 65 -0.37 -15.36 -28.19
C GLY A 65 -0.25 -14.00 -27.51
N ILE A 66 0.27 -12.98 -28.18
CA ILE A 66 0.33 -11.62 -27.64
C ILE A 66 -1.08 -11.03 -27.50
N LYS A 67 -1.99 -11.26 -28.46
CA LYS A 67 -3.40 -10.83 -28.34
C LYS A 67 -4.08 -11.48 -27.14
N LEU A 68 -3.87 -12.78 -26.97
CA LEU A 68 -4.40 -13.52 -25.82
C LEU A 68 -3.82 -12.98 -24.50
N MET A 69 -2.52 -12.68 -24.43
CA MET A 69 -1.89 -12.10 -23.25
C MET A 69 -2.59 -10.81 -22.81
N GLN A 70 -2.88 -9.92 -23.78
CA GLN A 70 -3.59 -8.67 -23.50
C GLN A 70 -5.01 -8.92 -22.96
N GLN A 71 -5.71 -9.93 -23.47
CA GLN A 71 -7.03 -10.32 -22.96
C GLN A 71 -6.95 -10.89 -21.54
N VAL A 72 -5.96 -11.75 -21.28
CA VAL A 72 -5.71 -12.33 -19.96
C VAL A 72 -5.39 -11.24 -18.93
N GLU A 73 -4.44 -10.34 -19.25
CA GLU A 73 -4.09 -9.20 -18.39
C GLU A 73 -5.31 -8.29 -18.14
N LEU A 74 -6.07 -7.95 -19.18
CA LEU A 74 -7.26 -7.11 -19.04
C LEU A 74 -8.28 -7.74 -18.09
N LYS A 75 -8.58 -9.03 -18.29
CA LYS A 75 -9.60 -9.74 -17.53
C LYS A 75 -9.18 -9.95 -16.07
N GLU A 76 -7.94 -10.32 -15.82
CA GLU A 76 -7.39 -10.44 -14.47
C GLU A 76 -7.45 -9.11 -13.69
N GLN A 77 -7.10 -7.99 -14.33
CA GLN A 77 -7.21 -6.67 -13.69
C GLN A 77 -8.67 -6.30 -13.41
N GLN A 78 -9.60 -6.63 -14.30
CA GLN A 78 -11.04 -6.39 -14.09
C GLN A 78 -11.57 -7.19 -12.89
N GLU A 79 -11.18 -8.45 -12.74
CA GLU A 79 -11.60 -9.27 -11.59
C GLU A 79 -10.97 -8.78 -10.29
N SER A 80 -9.71 -8.36 -10.34
CA SER A 80 -9.05 -7.72 -9.20
C SER A 80 -9.81 -6.46 -8.75
N LEU A 81 -10.27 -5.63 -9.69
CA LEU A 81 -11.08 -4.45 -9.35
C LEU A 81 -12.40 -4.80 -8.65
N VAL A 82 -13.13 -5.82 -9.12
CA VAL A 82 -14.39 -6.26 -8.47
C VAL A 82 -14.15 -6.70 -7.04
N TYR A 83 -13.05 -7.43 -6.80
CA TYR A 83 -12.64 -7.83 -5.46
C TYR A 83 -12.29 -6.63 -4.58
N LEU A 84 -11.46 -5.70 -5.09
CA LEU A 84 -11.06 -4.49 -4.38
C LEU A 84 -12.26 -3.59 -4.06
N ASP A 85 -13.23 -3.45 -4.96
CA ASP A 85 -14.47 -2.72 -4.74
C ASP A 85 -15.28 -3.29 -3.57
N SER A 86 -15.42 -4.62 -3.54
CA SER A 86 -16.12 -5.34 -2.48
C SER A 86 -15.44 -5.13 -1.13
N MET A 87 -14.11 -5.27 -1.09
CA MET A 87 -13.33 -5.06 0.13
C MET A 87 -13.37 -3.60 0.60
N LEU A 88 -13.28 -2.64 -0.33
CA LEU A 88 -13.39 -1.22 -0.02
C LEU A 88 -14.73 -0.91 0.65
N GLN A 89 -15.83 -1.45 0.12
CA GLN A 89 -17.16 -1.24 0.68
C GLN A 89 -17.28 -1.80 2.10
N VAL A 90 -16.69 -2.97 2.37
CA VAL A 90 -16.66 -3.56 3.72
C VAL A 90 -15.88 -2.65 4.68
N LYS A 91 -14.68 -2.22 4.30
CA LYS A 91 -13.84 -1.35 5.14
C LYS A 91 -14.45 0.03 5.37
N GLN A 92 -15.11 0.60 4.37
CA GLN A 92 -15.86 1.84 4.52
C GLN A 92 -17.01 1.69 5.52
N LYS A 93 -17.76 0.59 5.47
CA LYS A 93 -18.82 0.31 6.46
C LYS A 93 -18.25 0.13 7.87
N GLU A 94 -17.11 -0.54 8.01
CA GLU A 94 -16.41 -0.64 9.30
C GLU A 94 -16.05 0.75 9.85
N PHE A 95 -15.52 1.64 9.00
CA PHE A 95 -15.17 3.00 9.40
C PHE A 95 -16.40 3.82 9.79
N GLU A 96 -17.45 3.79 8.96
CA GLU A 96 -18.72 4.48 9.23
C GLU A 96 -19.36 4.04 10.54
N ALA A 97 -19.22 2.76 10.92
CA ALA A 97 -19.75 2.24 12.18
C ALA A 97 -19.00 2.76 13.41
N ILE A 98 -17.73 3.18 13.28
CA ILE A 98 -16.90 3.61 14.41
C ILE A 98 -16.58 5.10 14.41
N LYS A 99 -16.77 5.83 13.30
CA LYS A 99 -16.31 7.22 13.15
C LYS A 99 -16.82 8.16 14.25
N ASN A 100 -18.04 7.95 14.73
CA ASN A 100 -18.67 8.79 15.76
C ASN A 100 -18.07 8.60 17.16
N LYS A 101 -17.17 7.63 17.34
CA LYS A 101 -16.39 7.46 18.59
C LYS A 101 -15.24 8.47 18.70
N TYR A 102 -14.89 9.13 17.59
CA TYR A 102 -13.73 10.02 17.50
C TYR A 102 -14.18 11.48 17.37
N THR A 103 -13.33 12.39 17.82
CA THR A 103 -13.44 13.81 17.52
C THR A 103 -12.67 14.09 16.23
N PHE A 104 -13.32 14.72 15.26
CA PHE A 104 -12.70 15.15 14.00
C PHE A 104 -12.43 16.64 14.03
N GLU A 105 -11.19 17.04 13.77
CA GLU A 105 -10.77 18.44 13.66
C GLU A 105 -10.16 18.68 12.27
N LYS A 106 -10.72 19.66 11.55
CA LYS A 106 -10.22 20.14 10.27
C LYS A 106 -10.49 21.62 10.14
N ASN A 107 -9.45 22.42 9.98
CA ASN A 107 -9.61 23.83 9.63
C ASN A 107 -9.68 23.96 8.11
N GLU A 108 -10.87 24.17 7.53
CA GLU A 108 -11.06 24.22 6.08
C GLU A 108 -10.29 25.38 5.40
N GLU A 109 -9.93 26.43 6.13
CA GLU A 109 -9.17 27.58 5.61
C GLU A 109 -7.69 27.25 5.41
N TYR A 110 -7.12 26.41 6.29
CA TYR A 110 -5.68 26.13 6.31
C TYR A 110 -5.30 24.67 6.04
N GLN A 111 -6.24 23.73 6.14
CA GLN A 111 -5.97 22.29 6.12
C GLN A 111 -6.79 21.55 5.05
N LYS A 112 -6.08 20.88 4.15
CA LYS A 112 -6.71 19.96 3.18
C LYS A 112 -7.12 18.62 3.79
N ILE A 113 -6.44 18.21 4.86
CA ILE A 113 -6.61 16.91 5.53
C ILE A 113 -6.88 17.18 7.01
N GLY A 114 -7.97 16.63 7.52
CA GLY A 114 -8.33 16.67 8.94
C GLY A 114 -7.70 15.53 9.74
N ASN A 115 -7.84 15.62 11.06
CA ASN A 115 -7.33 14.64 12.01
C ASN A 115 -8.44 14.14 12.93
N TYR A 116 -8.39 12.84 13.23
CA TYR A 116 -9.22 12.18 14.22
C TYR A 116 -8.44 12.00 15.52
N PHE A 117 -9.14 12.22 16.63
CA PHE A 117 -8.64 12.07 17.99
C PHE A 117 -9.61 11.25 18.82
N TRP A 118 -9.11 10.64 19.89
CA TRP A 118 -10.00 10.15 20.94
C TRP A 118 -10.65 11.34 21.67
N PRO A 119 -11.93 11.29 22.08
CA PRO A 119 -12.63 12.44 22.66
C PRO A 119 -12.02 12.99 23.95
N THR A 120 -11.16 12.22 24.64
CA THR A 120 -10.46 12.67 25.85
C THR A 120 -9.15 13.38 25.56
N GLN A 121 -8.71 13.43 24.30
CA GLN A 121 -7.45 14.03 23.85
C GLN A 121 -7.63 15.39 23.17
N THR A 122 -8.81 16.01 23.27
CA THR A 122 -9.01 17.41 22.86
C THR A 122 -8.24 18.35 23.80
N VAL A 123 -7.85 19.52 23.27
CA VAL A 123 -6.97 20.47 23.99
C VAL A 123 -7.60 20.89 25.32
N GLU A 124 -8.90 21.18 25.34
CA GLU A 124 -9.62 21.70 26.50
C GLU A 124 -9.62 20.73 27.69
N LYS A 125 -9.55 19.41 27.42
CA LYS A 125 -9.58 18.36 28.46
C LYS A 125 -8.19 18.03 29.02
N ASN A 126 -7.14 18.63 28.45
CA ASN A 126 -5.75 18.28 28.68
C ASN A 126 -4.89 19.50 29.06
N LEU A 127 -5.52 20.61 29.45
CA LEU A 127 -4.81 21.77 29.95
C LEU A 127 -3.96 21.39 31.19
N HIS A 128 -2.82 22.06 31.35
CA HIS A 128 -1.96 21.96 32.54
C HIS A 128 -1.39 20.54 32.82
N ARG A 129 -1.33 19.65 31.83
CA ARG A 129 -0.77 18.30 32.01
C ARG A 129 0.18 17.89 30.90
N SER A 130 1.20 17.13 31.29
CA SER A 130 2.08 16.43 30.36
C SER A 130 1.51 15.07 29.99
N PHE A 131 1.37 14.79 28.69
CA PHE A 131 0.84 13.53 28.18
C PHE A 131 1.30 13.28 26.72
N LEU A 132 1.00 12.09 26.22
CA LEU A 132 1.17 11.73 24.81
C LEU A 132 -0.19 11.85 24.10
N ARG A 133 -0.27 12.72 23.09
CA ARG A 133 -1.45 12.87 22.23
C ARG A 133 -1.27 12.01 20.99
N PHE A 134 -2.35 11.32 20.60
CA PHE A 134 -2.38 10.49 19.40
C PHE A 134 -3.40 11.06 18.44
N GLN A 135 -3.03 11.09 17.17
CA GLN A 135 -3.94 11.49 16.10
C GLN A 135 -3.74 10.63 14.88
N VAL A 136 -4.77 10.53 14.06
CA VAL A 136 -4.69 9.91 12.74
C VAL A 136 -5.37 10.80 11.72
N ASN A 137 -4.71 11.07 10.61
CA ASN A 137 -5.28 11.89 9.56
C ASN A 137 -6.26 11.10 8.69
N GLU A 138 -7.00 11.77 7.79
CA GLU A 138 -7.97 11.10 6.88
C GLU A 138 -7.34 10.01 5.97
N GLN A 139 -6.01 9.99 5.83
CA GLN A 139 -5.27 9.00 5.03
C GLN A 139 -4.75 7.81 5.86
N GLY A 140 -5.03 7.78 7.17
CA GLY A 140 -4.57 6.72 8.07
C GLY A 140 -3.14 6.90 8.58
N VAL A 141 -2.52 8.05 8.37
CA VAL A 141 -1.20 8.36 8.94
C VAL A 141 -1.37 8.75 10.40
N MET A 142 -0.82 7.92 11.29
CA MET A 142 -0.83 8.17 12.73
C MET A 142 0.36 9.03 13.15
N THR A 143 0.13 9.95 14.08
CA THR A 143 1.15 10.81 14.68
C THR A 143 1.02 10.77 16.20
N LEU A 144 2.16 10.68 16.86
CA LEU A 144 2.37 10.87 18.28
C LEU A 144 2.89 12.29 18.51
N THR A 145 2.24 13.05 19.38
CA THR A 145 2.77 14.32 19.89
C THR A 145 3.09 14.14 21.37
N SER A 146 4.35 14.29 21.76
CA SER A 146 4.69 14.44 23.17
C SER A 146 4.41 15.87 23.61
N ILE A 147 3.61 16.04 24.66
CA ILE A 147 3.28 17.36 25.22
C ILE A 147 3.80 17.38 26.65
N TYR A 148 4.74 18.28 26.94
CA TYR A 148 5.18 18.62 28.28
C TYR A 148 4.54 19.94 28.70
N CYS A 149 4.07 20.00 29.95
CA CYS A 149 3.54 21.19 30.58
C CYS A 149 4.12 21.32 31.99
N GLY A 150 4.73 22.46 32.32
CA GLY A 150 5.34 22.65 33.64
C GLY A 150 5.88 24.06 33.89
N PRO A 151 6.52 24.29 35.06
CA PRO A 151 6.93 25.62 35.50
C PRO A 151 8.17 26.17 34.77
N SER A 152 8.91 25.32 34.07
CA SER A 152 10.15 25.67 33.37
C SER A 152 10.36 24.76 32.17
N ASN A 153 11.03 25.27 31.13
CA ASN A 153 11.38 24.47 29.96
C ASN A 153 12.29 23.31 30.37
N ILE A 154 12.10 22.14 29.79
CA ILE A 154 13.02 21.02 29.88
C ILE A 154 13.74 20.77 28.55
N HIS A 155 13.37 21.50 27.50
CA HIS A 155 13.92 21.40 26.14
C HIS A 155 13.87 19.96 25.62
N HIS A 156 12.73 19.28 25.81
CA HIS A 156 12.60 17.90 25.39
C HIS A 156 12.49 17.79 23.88
N VAL A 157 13.20 16.80 23.34
CA VAL A 157 13.23 16.49 21.91
C VAL A 157 12.94 15.03 21.64
N ALA A 158 12.87 14.20 22.69
CA ALA A 158 12.58 12.78 22.57
C ALA A 158 11.74 12.30 23.77
N VAL A 159 11.10 11.14 23.61
CA VAL A 159 10.42 10.44 24.71
C VAL A 159 10.80 8.98 24.77
N LYS A 160 10.90 8.45 25.99
CA LYS A 160 11.10 7.04 26.28
C LYS A 160 9.90 6.49 27.03
N VAL A 161 9.31 5.41 26.52
CA VAL A 161 8.19 4.72 27.14
C VAL A 161 8.66 3.41 27.73
N ILE A 162 8.29 3.13 28.98
CA ILE A 162 8.82 2.01 29.76
C ILE A 162 7.64 1.21 30.33
N ALA A 163 7.58 -0.07 30.01
CA ALA A 163 6.59 -1.00 30.56
C ALA A 163 7.01 -1.51 31.95
N PRO A 164 6.09 -2.09 32.74
CA PRO A 164 6.38 -2.56 34.11
C PRO A 164 7.46 -3.63 34.22
N ASP A 165 7.69 -4.40 33.15
CA ASP A 165 8.74 -5.42 33.08
C ASP A 165 10.13 -4.85 32.75
N GLY A 166 10.24 -3.52 32.63
CA GLY A 166 11.48 -2.81 32.30
C GLY A 166 11.79 -2.74 30.81
N SER A 167 11.00 -3.40 29.94
CA SER A 167 11.12 -3.20 28.50
C SER A 167 10.74 -1.77 28.12
N PHE A 168 11.34 -1.25 27.05
CA PHE A 168 11.12 0.13 26.63
C PHE A 168 11.25 0.33 25.13
N ALA A 169 10.69 1.43 24.65
CA ALA A 169 10.95 2.01 23.35
C ALA A 169 11.22 3.52 23.51
N GLU A 170 11.94 4.10 22.57
CA GLU A 170 12.39 5.50 22.63
C GLU A 170 12.33 6.11 21.24
N THR A 171 11.81 7.33 21.14
CA THR A 171 11.80 8.06 19.87
C THR A 171 13.22 8.54 19.54
N PRO A 172 13.56 8.73 18.26
CA PRO A 172 14.68 9.61 17.91
C PRO A 172 14.39 11.04 18.40
N ALA A 173 15.39 11.92 18.33
CA ALA A 173 15.17 13.35 18.51
C ALA A 173 14.23 13.86 17.39
N SER A 174 13.16 14.56 17.76
CA SER A 174 12.24 15.15 16.80
C SER A 174 12.90 16.31 16.08
N ASN A 175 12.61 16.42 14.78
CA ASN A 175 12.95 17.59 13.98
C ASN A 175 11.84 18.65 13.99
N ASP A 176 10.75 18.39 14.71
CA ASP A 176 9.53 19.20 14.74
C ASP A 176 9.12 19.45 16.19
N SER A 177 9.88 20.33 16.85
CA SER A 177 9.70 20.69 18.26
C SER A 177 9.30 22.15 18.42
N TYR A 178 8.34 22.43 19.30
CA TYR A 178 7.84 23.77 19.59
C TYR A 178 7.81 24.04 21.08
N GLU A 179 8.18 25.25 21.47
CA GLU A 179 8.08 25.74 22.86
C GLU A 179 7.21 26.98 22.91
N THR A 180 6.24 26.99 23.82
CA THR A 180 5.35 28.12 24.05
C THR A 180 5.19 28.39 25.55
N THR A 181 4.56 29.51 25.88
CA THR A 181 4.17 29.84 27.25
C THR A 181 2.71 30.23 27.25
N ASP A 182 1.92 29.58 28.10
CA ASP A 182 0.49 29.88 28.27
C ASP A 182 0.21 30.11 29.75
N LEU A 183 -0.35 31.29 30.07
CA LEU A 183 -0.65 31.73 31.45
C LEU A 183 0.49 31.51 32.47
N GLY A 184 1.75 31.58 32.02
CA GLY A 184 2.94 31.39 32.86
C GLY A 184 3.48 29.96 32.91
N GLU A 185 2.77 28.99 32.35
CA GLU A 185 3.23 27.61 32.20
C GLU A 185 3.99 27.43 30.89
N LYS A 186 5.07 26.66 30.95
CA LYS A 186 5.88 26.28 29.81
C LYS A 186 5.30 25.04 29.16
N ILE A 187 5.03 25.13 27.87
CA ILE A 187 4.50 24.04 27.06
C ILE A 187 5.55 23.71 26.01
N GLU A 188 5.91 22.44 25.92
CA GLU A 188 6.79 21.95 24.86
C GLU A 188 6.07 20.83 24.13
N LYS A 189 6.26 20.77 22.81
CA LYS A 189 5.68 19.74 21.95
C LYS A 189 6.74 19.18 21.04
N ALA A 190 6.70 17.88 20.79
CA ALA A 190 7.48 17.25 19.75
C ALA A 190 6.65 16.19 19.03
N ASP A 191 6.66 16.23 17.69
CA ASP A 191 5.85 15.36 16.84
C ASP A 191 6.68 14.19 16.26
N TYR A 192 6.04 13.02 16.16
CA TYR A 192 6.61 11.79 15.61
C TYR A 192 5.55 11.06 14.79
N LYS A 193 5.80 10.88 13.49
CA LYS A 193 4.92 10.06 12.64
C LYS A 193 5.20 8.58 12.89
N MET A 194 4.17 7.75 12.76
CA MET A 194 4.34 6.30 12.82
C MET A 194 5.30 5.83 11.75
N GLY A 195 6.33 5.08 12.15
CA GLY A 195 7.45 4.66 11.30
C GLY A 195 8.71 5.53 11.46
N GLU A 196 8.56 6.72 12.05
CA GLU A 196 9.64 7.66 12.41
C GLU A 196 9.75 7.82 13.93
N ASP A 197 8.88 7.16 14.70
CA ASP A 197 8.72 7.28 16.15
C ASP A 197 9.58 6.31 16.98
N GLY A 198 10.60 5.70 16.37
CA GLY A 198 11.45 4.71 17.07
C GLY A 198 10.67 3.48 17.57
N ASN A 199 9.55 3.16 16.91
CA ASN A 199 8.59 2.11 17.30
C ASN A 199 7.84 2.34 18.62
N VAL A 200 7.84 3.55 19.18
CA VAL A 200 7.12 3.87 20.42
C VAL A 200 5.63 3.55 20.33
N LEU A 201 4.94 3.92 19.26
CA LEU A 201 3.52 3.64 19.03
C LEU A 201 3.22 2.14 19.03
N SER A 202 4.02 1.37 18.29
CA SER A 202 3.87 -0.10 18.21
C SER A 202 4.16 -0.75 19.56
N PHE A 203 5.19 -0.30 20.27
CA PHE A 203 5.52 -0.78 21.62
C PHE A 203 4.38 -0.50 22.60
N LEU A 204 3.83 0.71 22.58
CA LEU A 204 2.71 1.09 23.44
C LEU A 204 1.48 0.24 23.13
N TYR A 205 1.17 0.00 21.85
CA TYR A 205 0.03 -0.85 21.44
C TYR A 205 0.21 -2.32 21.87
N MET A 206 1.42 -2.86 21.75
CA MET A 206 1.75 -4.21 22.23
C MET A 206 1.62 -4.34 23.75
N ASN A 207 1.89 -3.25 24.48
CA ASN A 207 1.82 -3.20 25.94
C ASN A 207 0.53 -2.56 26.48
N ARG A 208 -0.49 -2.35 25.65
CA ARG A 208 -1.73 -1.61 25.99
C ARG A 208 -2.45 -2.11 27.25
N ASP A 209 -2.36 -3.42 27.52
CA ASP A 209 -3.01 -4.07 28.67
C ASP A 209 -2.20 -3.94 29.98
N LYS A 210 -0.94 -3.50 29.88
CA LYS A 210 -0.07 -3.29 31.05
C LYS A 210 -0.48 -2.00 31.77
N LYS A 211 -0.60 -2.09 33.09
CA LYS A 211 -0.76 -0.91 33.96
C LYS A 211 0.58 -0.20 34.11
N ASN A 212 0.59 1.08 34.46
CA ASN A 212 1.80 1.82 34.85
C ASN A 212 2.89 1.94 33.77
N ILE A 213 2.51 2.15 32.51
CA ILE A 213 3.49 2.53 31.47
C ILE A 213 4.01 3.93 31.80
N ARG A 214 5.31 4.04 32.06
CA ARG A 214 5.99 5.30 32.37
C ARG A 214 6.43 5.98 31.08
N VAL A 215 6.27 7.31 31.03
CA VAL A 215 6.74 8.16 29.94
C VAL A 215 7.81 9.08 30.52
N GLU A 216 9.02 9.01 29.96
CA GLU A 216 10.12 9.91 30.28
C GLU A 216 10.32 10.89 29.11
N TYR A 217 10.30 12.19 29.42
CA TYR A 217 10.60 13.26 28.48
C TYR A 217 12.08 13.56 28.55
N LEU A 218 12.75 13.49 27.40
CA LEU A 218 14.19 13.56 27.27
C LEU A 218 14.59 14.91 26.68
N GLY A 219 15.15 15.77 27.53
CA GLY A 219 15.74 17.06 27.18
C GLY A 219 16.90 17.38 28.11
N GLU A 220 17.18 18.66 28.32
CA GLU A 220 18.19 19.12 29.30
C GLU A 220 17.85 18.66 30.72
N ARG A 221 16.56 18.67 31.05
CA ARG A 221 16.03 18.13 32.30
C ARG A 221 15.12 16.94 32.00
N LYS A 222 15.22 15.89 32.82
CA LYS A 222 14.30 14.76 32.74
C LYS A 222 13.00 15.09 33.45
N PHE A 223 11.89 14.80 32.79
CA PHE A 223 10.57 14.78 33.40
C PHE A 223 9.95 13.40 33.19
N SER A 224 9.16 12.91 34.14
CA SER A 224 8.52 11.60 34.03
C SER A 224 7.10 11.63 34.54
N THR A 225 6.22 10.93 33.84
CA THR A 225 4.82 10.72 34.22
C THR A 225 4.40 9.29 33.87
N THR A 226 3.19 8.91 34.23
CA THR A 226 2.61 7.60 33.92
C THR A 226 1.37 7.78 33.06
N MET A 227 1.22 6.97 32.01
CA MET A 227 0.02 7.00 31.16
C MET A 227 -1.23 6.66 31.97
N THR A 228 -2.24 7.51 31.88
CA THR A 228 -3.54 7.25 32.50
C THR A 228 -4.28 6.12 31.77
N PRO A 229 -5.30 5.50 32.37
CA PRO A 229 -6.17 4.57 31.65
C PRO A 229 -6.79 5.17 30.38
N SER A 230 -7.18 6.45 30.43
CA SER A 230 -7.76 7.15 29.27
C SER A 230 -6.74 7.38 28.15
N ASP A 231 -5.47 7.66 28.48
CA ASP A 231 -4.43 7.81 27.45
C ASP A 231 -4.17 6.48 26.73
N ARG A 232 -4.21 5.36 27.45
CA ARG A 232 -4.07 4.02 26.86
C ARG A 232 -5.26 3.67 25.98
N GLU A 233 -6.48 4.02 26.38
CA GLU A 233 -7.68 3.84 25.56
C GLU A 233 -7.59 4.68 24.27
N ALA A 234 -7.17 5.95 24.39
CA ALA A 234 -6.99 6.83 23.25
C ALA A 234 -5.93 6.34 22.25
N LEU A 235 -4.82 5.82 22.76
CA LEU A 235 -3.80 5.14 21.95
C LEU A 235 -4.42 3.99 21.15
N VAL A 236 -5.10 3.06 21.83
CA VAL A 236 -5.66 1.85 21.20
C VAL A 236 -6.69 2.23 20.14
N GLY A 237 -7.64 3.09 20.49
CA GLY A 237 -8.68 3.54 19.57
C GLY A 237 -8.11 4.24 18.33
N THR A 238 -7.13 5.12 18.51
CA THR A 238 -6.50 5.84 17.38
C THR A 238 -5.62 4.91 16.53
N TYR A 239 -4.92 3.97 17.14
CA TYR A 239 -4.08 3.00 16.42
C TYR A 239 -4.91 2.03 15.56
N GLU A 240 -6.05 1.57 16.07
CA GLU A 240 -6.98 0.73 15.32
C GLU A 240 -7.65 1.51 14.18
N LEU A 241 -7.98 2.79 14.40
CA LEU A 241 -8.48 3.66 13.35
C LEU A 241 -7.42 3.89 12.25
N ALA A 242 -6.15 4.09 12.63
CA ALA A 242 -5.05 4.22 11.68
C ALA A 242 -4.90 3.00 10.77
N LYS A 243 -4.95 1.78 11.34
CA LYS A 243 -4.95 0.55 10.55
C LYS A 243 -6.10 0.48 9.57
N LEU A 244 -7.31 0.85 10.00
CA LEU A 244 -8.50 0.82 9.16
C LEU A 244 -8.41 1.82 8.00
N LEU A 245 -8.08 3.08 8.30
CA LEU A 245 -7.96 4.15 7.30
C LEU A 245 -6.79 3.88 6.33
N SER A 246 -5.66 3.37 6.82
CA SER A 246 -4.53 2.97 5.98
C SER A 246 -4.92 1.82 5.03
N SER A 247 -5.68 0.84 5.51
CA SER A 247 -6.21 -0.25 4.67
C SER A 247 -7.14 0.28 3.57
N ILE A 248 -8.04 1.21 3.90
CA ILE A 248 -8.91 1.87 2.92
C ILE A 248 -8.06 2.59 1.86
N ARG A 249 -7.04 3.35 2.30
CA ARG A 249 -6.15 4.10 1.40
C ARG A 249 -5.37 3.18 0.46
N GLN A 250 -4.87 2.05 0.97
CA GLN A 250 -4.16 1.05 0.19
C GLN A 250 -5.07 0.43 -0.88
N ILE A 251 -6.30 0.04 -0.53
CA ILE A 251 -7.27 -0.51 -1.49
C ILE A 251 -7.57 0.52 -2.59
N GLN A 252 -7.71 1.81 -2.24
CA GLN A 252 -7.90 2.88 -3.23
C GLN A 252 -6.70 3.00 -4.18
N GLN A 253 -5.47 2.92 -3.65
CA GLN A 253 -4.22 2.90 -4.43
C GLN A 253 -4.18 1.73 -5.41
N GLU A 254 -4.45 0.52 -4.93
CA GLU A 254 -4.47 -0.69 -5.76
C GLU A 254 -5.53 -0.61 -6.86
N LYS A 255 -6.68 0.01 -6.58
CA LYS A 255 -7.70 0.30 -7.60
C LYS A 255 -7.24 1.31 -8.63
N GLU A 256 -6.57 2.38 -8.23
CA GLU A 256 -6.00 3.37 -9.15
C GLU A 256 -4.99 2.71 -10.09
N GLU A 257 -4.09 1.88 -9.55
CA GLU A 257 -3.10 1.13 -10.33
C GLU A 257 -3.75 0.14 -11.30
N ALA A 258 -4.76 -0.62 -10.86
CA ALA A 258 -5.48 -1.56 -11.70
C ALA A 258 -6.23 -0.85 -12.85
N ASN A 259 -6.84 0.30 -12.58
CA ASN A 259 -7.48 1.12 -13.61
C ASN A 259 -6.49 1.63 -14.65
N LEU A 260 -5.32 2.12 -14.22
CA LEU A 260 -4.25 2.55 -15.14
C LEU A 260 -3.76 1.40 -16.02
N LYS A 261 -3.59 0.20 -15.45
CA LYS A 261 -3.22 -1.01 -16.22
C LYS A 261 -4.29 -1.37 -17.24
N ILE A 262 -5.57 -1.33 -16.86
CA ILE A 262 -6.70 -1.60 -17.77
C ILE A 262 -6.71 -0.60 -18.92
N GLU A 263 -6.58 0.69 -18.62
CA GLU A 263 -6.57 1.74 -19.65
C GLU A 263 -5.41 1.53 -20.63
N PHE A 264 -4.22 1.25 -20.10
CA PHE A 264 -3.03 0.98 -20.90
C PHE A 264 -3.20 -0.24 -21.82
N VAL A 265 -3.71 -1.36 -21.29
CA VAL A 265 -3.93 -2.58 -22.08
C VAL A 265 -4.99 -2.35 -23.15
N LYS A 266 -6.12 -1.69 -22.81
CA LYS A 266 -7.17 -1.33 -23.79
C LYS A 266 -6.61 -0.47 -24.92
N ARG A 267 -5.85 0.57 -24.61
CA ARG A 267 -5.22 1.44 -25.60
C ARG A 267 -4.29 0.65 -26.54
N LYS A 268 -3.50 -0.29 -26.01
CA LYS A 268 -2.66 -1.17 -26.83
C LYS A 268 -3.46 -2.12 -27.71
N MET A 269 -4.60 -2.60 -27.25
CA MET A 269 -5.49 -3.45 -28.06
C MET A 269 -6.13 -2.64 -29.20
N GLU A 270 -6.57 -1.41 -28.92
CA GLU A 270 -7.15 -0.50 -29.92
C GLU A 270 -6.13 -0.10 -30.99
N GLN A 271 -4.91 0.27 -30.60
CA GLN A 271 -3.83 0.60 -31.53
C GLN A 271 -3.54 -0.54 -32.51
N LYS A 272 -3.40 -1.76 -31.99
CA LYS A 272 -3.19 -2.94 -32.85
C LYS A 272 -4.37 -3.23 -33.76
N ALA A 273 -5.60 -3.04 -33.28
CA ALA A 273 -6.79 -3.21 -34.11
C ALA A 273 -6.82 -2.20 -35.27
N GLN A 274 -6.36 -0.96 -35.03
CA GLN A 274 -6.22 0.07 -36.07
C GLN A 274 -5.10 -0.27 -37.06
N GLU A 275 -3.94 -0.72 -36.59
CA GLU A 275 -2.84 -1.18 -37.45
C GLU A 275 -3.28 -2.34 -38.36
N GLU A 276 -3.93 -3.36 -37.79
CA GLU A 276 -4.45 -4.50 -38.56
C GLU A 276 -5.56 -4.13 -39.54
N ALA A 277 -6.30 -3.05 -39.27
CA ALA A 277 -7.32 -2.53 -40.19
C ALA A 277 -6.71 -1.69 -41.32
N ALA A 278 -5.59 -1.01 -41.09
CA ALA A 278 -4.86 -0.23 -42.09
C ALA A 278 -4.01 -1.09 -43.04
N GLU A 279 -3.63 -2.30 -42.60
CA GLU A 279 -2.89 -3.29 -43.41
C GLU A 279 -3.80 -4.13 -44.33
N LYS A 280 -5.13 -4.04 -44.18
CA LYS A 280 -6.14 -4.76 -44.97
C LYS A 280 -6.72 -3.89 -46.08
#